data_AF-A0A563EYB9-F1
#
_entry.id   AF-A0A563EYB9-F1
#
_cell.length_a   1.000
_cell.length_b   1.000
_cell.length_c   1.000
_cell.angle_alpha   90.00
_cell.angle_beta   90.00
_cell.angle_gamma   90.00
#
_symmetry.space_group_name_H-M   'P 1'
#
loop_
_entity.id
_entity.type
_entity.pdbx_description
1 polymer ?
#
loop_
_entity_poly.entity_id
_entity_poly.type
_entity_poly.pdbx_seq_one_letter_code
_entity_poly.pdbx_strand_id
1 'polypeptide(L)'
;MVVGLGAIAASLVLLGLHVATGTSGSARLSRRLAHIEAVYGRAEPAAGVSGEPALPPLLDRLRAVAARLSPGATTASLQRRLDLAGNPSRWTPERVLAYKGAGLFGLASVGVLYGLGSALTMIGYALAGAAAGFFLPDLLLHNAASKRQALIAKDLADVLDMLTVCVEAGLGFDAAVSQVAHNTSGPLSVEFSRMLQDMRLGKSRVDALRALSGRTTLNEVRAFASSLVQASELGIPTARVLREQAGEMRVKRRQAAEEKAQKIPVKILFPLLMCIFPALFIIVIGPAAIGIYDSMFAR
;
A
#
# COMPACT_ATOMS: atom_id res chain seq x y z
N MET A 1 37.20 7.04 -16.64
CA MET A 1 36.14 6.83 -17.66
C MET A 1 34.99 5.96 -17.16
N VAL A 2 35.25 4.83 -16.50
CA VAL A 2 34.21 3.91 -15.97
C VAL A 2 33.23 4.59 -14.99
N VAL A 3 33.74 5.46 -14.11
CA VAL A 3 32.92 6.21 -13.14
C VAL A 3 31.96 7.20 -13.83
N GLY A 4 32.35 7.76 -14.97
CA GLY A 4 31.53 8.73 -15.73
C GLY A 4 30.36 8.07 -16.45
N LEU A 5 30.55 6.88 -17.02
CA LEU A 5 29.48 6.09 -17.63
C LEU A 5 28.51 5.54 -16.58
N GLY A 6 29.00 5.16 -15.39
CA GLY A 6 28.17 4.74 -14.27
C GLY A 6 27.27 5.87 -13.75
N ALA A 7 27.78 7.10 -13.66
CA ALA A 7 26.99 8.27 -13.31
C ALA A 7 25.89 8.57 -14.35
N ILE A 8 26.17 8.36 -15.64
CA ILE A 8 25.18 8.55 -16.72
C ILE A 8 24.10 7.47 -16.67
N ALA A 9 24.45 6.20 -16.45
CA ALA A 9 23.48 5.11 -16.32
C ALA A 9 22.62 5.25 -15.05
N ALA A 10 23.23 5.57 -13.91
CA ALA A 10 22.51 5.87 -12.67
C ALA A 10 21.62 7.12 -12.82
N SER A 11 22.10 8.15 -13.53
CA SER A 11 21.32 9.34 -13.84
C SER A 11 20.16 9.05 -14.81
N LEU A 12 20.31 8.13 -15.77
CA LEU A 12 19.21 7.69 -16.65
C LEU A 12 18.17 6.84 -15.92
N VAL A 13 18.58 5.99 -14.97
CA VAL A 13 17.66 5.23 -14.11
C VAL A 13 16.95 6.17 -13.13
N LEU A 14 17.69 7.10 -12.51
CA LEU A 14 17.12 8.12 -11.63
C LEU A 14 16.24 9.11 -12.39
N LEU A 15 16.58 9.49 -13.63
CA LEU A 15 15.77 10.31 -14.53
C LEU A 15 14.53 9.55 -15.00
N GLY A 16 14.63 8.24 -15.28
CA GLY A 16 13.48 7.39 -15.53
C GLY A 16 12.53 7.34 -14.32
N LEU A 17 13.08 7.22 -13.11
CA LEU A 17 12.33 7.34 -11.84
C LEU A 17 11.79 8.76 -11.59
N HIS A 18 12.54 9.81 -11.94
CA HIS A 18 12.16 11.22 -11.75
C HIS A 18 11.12 11.67 -12.77
N VAL A 19 11.18 11.21 -14.02
CA VAL A 19 10.15 11.44 -15.04
C VAL A 19 8.88 10.67 -14.66
N ALA A 20 9.01 9.48 -14.07
CA ALA A 20 7.88 8.72 -13.54
C ALA A 20 7.25 9.35 -12.28
N THR A 21 8.03 10.11 -11.48
CA THR A 21 7.55 10.81 -10.28
C THR A 21 7.27 12.31 -10.49
N GLY A 22 7.76 12.89 -11.58
CA GLY A 22 7.93 14.33 -11.78
C GLY A 22 7.84 14.76 -13.24
N THR A 23 6.63 14.72 -13.80
CA THR A 23 6.23 15.68 -14.84
C THR A 23 5.02 16.46 -14.34
N SER A 24 5.27 17.32 -13.36
CA SER A 24 4.35 18.35 -12.85
C SER A 24 4.28 19.59 -13.77
N GLY A 25 4.42 19.39 -15.10
CA GLY A 25 4.50 20.46 -16.10
C GLY A 25 3.18 20.91 -16.72
N SER A 26 2.10 20.11 -16.66
CA SER A 26 0.78 20.47 -17.26
C SER A 26 -0.37 20.53 -16.25
N ALA A 27 -0.11 20.18 -14.98
CA ALA A 27 -1.11 20.05 -13.92
C ALA A 27 -1.76 21.37 -13.47
N ARG A 28 -1.24 22.53 -13.89
CA ARG A 28 -1.83 23.85 -13.59
C ARG A 28 -2.85 24.32 -14.63
N LEU A 29 -2.76 23.83 -15.86
CA LEU A 29 -3.72 24.15 -16.92
C LEU A 29 -4.90 23.17 -16.91
N SER A 30 -4.67 21.90 -16.58
CA SER A 30 -5.72 20.89 -16.43
C SER A 30 -6.63 21.15 -15.22
N ARG A 31 -6.13 21.75 -14.14
CA ARG A 31 -6.98 22.16 -12.99
C ARG A 31 -7.95 23.30 -13.30
N ARG A 32 -7.60 24.19 -14.24
CA ARG A 32 -8.52 25.27 -14.70
C ARG A 32 -9.57 24.76 -15.70
N LEU A 33 -9.26 23.68 -16.43
CA LEU A 33 -10.20 23.02 -17.33
C LEU A 33 -11.10 21.99 -16.62
N ALA A 34 -10.60 21.30 -15.59
CA ALA A 34 -11.38 20.34 -14.79
C ALA A 34 -12.53 20.98 -13.99
N HIS A 35 -12.43 22.27 -13.66
CA HIS A 35 -13.53 23.00 -13.03
C HIS A 35 -14.66 23.36 -14.03
N ILE A 36 -14.36 23.38 -15.33
CA ILE A 36 -15.35 23.58 -16.41
C ILE A 36 -15.98 22.24 -16.81
N GLU A 37 -15.20 21.15 -16.72
CA GLU A 37 -15.62 19.79 -17.11
C GLU A 37 -16.53 19.10 -16.07
N ALA A 38 -16.37 19.42 -14.78
CA ALA A 38 -17.22 18.92 -13.70
C ALA A 38 -18.69 19.36 -13.79
N VAL A 39 -19.01 20.35 -14.63
CA VAL A 39 -20.36 20.91 -14.80
C VAL A 39 -21.04 20.44 -16.10
N TYR A 40 -20.32 19.84 -17.08
CA TYR A 40 -20.90 19.56 -18.41
C TYR A 40 -20.72 18.15 -19.00
N GLY A 41 -19.96 17.24 -18.39
CA GLY A 41 -19.65 15.92 -18.98
C GLY A 41 -20.68 14.81 -18.73
N ARG A 42 -21.82 14.89 -19.41
CA ARG A 42 -22.90 13.89 -19.50
C ARG A 42 -22.38 12.48 -19.82
N ALA A 43 -23.08 11.49 -19.27
CA ALA A 43 -22.97 10.05 -19.52
C ALA A 43 -22.32 9.64 -20.85
N GLU A 44 -21.23 8.89 -20.76
CA GLU A 44 -20.97 7.78 -21.68
C GLU A 44 -20.91 6.46 -20.90
N PRO A 45 -21.48 5.38 -21.45
CA PRO A 45 -21.48 4.08 -20.84
C PRO A 45 -20.06 3.51 -20.85
N ALA A 46 -19.68 2.83 -19.77
CA ALA A 46 -18.50 1.99 -19.69
C ALA A 46 -18.66 0.79 -20.66
N ALA A 47 -18.54 1.06 -21.96
CA ALA A 47 -18.31 0.06 -22.97
C ALA A 47 -16.87 -0.44 -22.79
N GLY A 48 -16.72 -1.77 -22.79
CA GLY A 48 -15.42 -2.43 -22.69
C GLY A 48 -14.44 -1.87 -23.71
N VAL A 49 -13.40 -1.21 -23.21
CA VAL A 49 -12.22 -0.88 -24.01
C VAL A 49 -11.06 -1.55 -23.31
N SER A 50 -10.87 -2.82 -23.68
CA SER A 50 -9.57 -3.49 -23.78
C SER A 50 -8.67 -2.74 -24.77
N GLY A 51 -8.50 -1.44 -24.58
CA GLY A 51 -7.57 -0.62 -25.33
C GLY A 51 -6.28 -0.67 -24.56
N GLU A 52 -5.44 -1.66 -24.87
CA GLU A 52 -4.05 -1.66 -24.44
C GLU A 52 -3.48 -0.27 -24.75
N PRO A 53 -3.05 0.52 -23.75
CA PRO A 53 -2.22 1.67 -24.04
C PRO A 53 -0.96 1.09 -24.67
N ALA A 54 -0.79 1.30 -25.98
CA ALA A 54 0.37 0.81 -26.72
C ALA A 54 1.62 1.23 -25.96
N LEU A 55 2.24 0.27 -25.28
CA LEU A 55 3.50 0.48 -24.59
C LEU A 55 4.53 0.78 -25.70
N PRO A 56 5.46 1.72 -25.50
CA PRO A 56 6.58 1.85 -26.43
C PRO A 56 7.26 0.47 -26.60
N PRO A 57 7.73 0.13 -27.82
CA PRO A 57 8.14 -1.24 -28.18
C PRO A 57 9.26 -1.83 -27.30
N LEU A 58 9.99 -0.96 -26.58
CA LEU A 58 10.99 -1.33 -25.59
C LEU A 58 10.38 -1.90 -24.29
N LEU A 59 9.26 -1.37 -23.82
CA LEU A 59 8.58 -1.84 -22.61
C LEU A 59 7.91 -3.20 -22.83
N ASP A 60 7.43 -3.50 -24.04
CA ASP A 60 6.86 -4.80 -24.39
C ASP A 60 7.90 -5.93 -24.38
N ARG A 61 9.13 -5.65 -24.84
CA ARG A 61 10.23 -6.61 -24.74
C ARG A 61 10.64 -6.87 -23.29
N LEU A 62 10.66 -5.83 -22.46
CA LEU A 62 10.95 -5.95 -21.02
C LEU A 62 9.85 -6.72 -20.27
N ARG A 63 8.58 -6.52 -20.65
CA ARG A 63 7.43 -7.31 -20.17
C ARG A 63 7.60 -8.79 -20.51
N ALA A 64 7.96 -9.12 -21.75
CA ALA A 64 8.12 -10.52 -22.19
C ALA A 64 9.22 -11.26 -21.42
N VAL A 65 10.34 -10.58 -21.13
CA VAL A 65 11.41 -11.14 -20.30
C VAL A 65 10.97 -11.32 -18.85
N ALA A 66 10.32 -10.33 -18.26
CA ALA A 66 9.81 -10.42 -16.88
C ALA A 66 8.74 -11.52 -16.72
N ALA A 67 7.87 -11.71 -17.72
CA ALA A 67 6.86 -12.77 -17.72
C ALA A 67 7.49 -14.18 -17.78
N ARG A 68 8.60 -14.36 -18.50
CA ARG A 68 9.33 -15.64 -18.57
C ARG A 68 10.07 -15.98 -17.28
N LEU A 69 10.58 -14.97 -16.58
CA LEU A 69 11.26 -15.12 -15.29
C LEU A 69 10.30 -15.25 -14.09
N SER A 70 9.02 -14.88 -14.26
CA SER A 70 8.03 -14.95 -13.19
C SER A 70 6.76 -15.69 -13.62
N PRO A 71 6.78 -17.04 -13.67
CA PRO A 71 5.59 -17.85 -13.97
C PRO A 71 4.44 -17.62 -12.98
N GLY A 72 4.73 -17.16 -11.75
CA GLY A 72 3.74 -16.90 -10.69
C GLY A 72 3.16 -15.47 -10.65
N ALA A 73 3.71 -14.52 -11.45
CA ALA A 73 3.18 -13.16 -11.55
C ALA A 73 2.14 -13.08 -12.68
N THR A 74 1.08 -13.87 -12.58
CA THR A 74 -0.05 -13.79 -13.52
C THR A 74 -0.68 -12.40 -13.43
N THR A 75 -1.11 -11.85 -14.57
CA THR A 75 -1.80 -10.54 -14.64
C THR A 75 -2.94 -10.43 -13.62
N ALA A 76 -3.65 -11.53 -13.35
CA ALA A 76 -4.72 -11.62 -12.35
C ALA A 76 -4.24 -11.40 -10.89
N SER A 77 -3.07 -11.93 -10.50
CA SER A 77 -2.56 -11.76 -9.13
C SER A 77 -2.03 -10.34 -8.91
N LEU A 78 -1.44 -9.75 -9.95
CA LEU A 78 -0.99 -8.36 -9.96
C LEU A 78 -2.17 -7.39 -9.97
N GLN A 79 -3.21 -7.67 -10.76
CA GLN A 79 -4.46 -6.91 -10.75
C GLN A 79 -5.08 -6.90 -9.36
N ARG A 80 -5.16 -8.05 -8.69
CA ARG A 80 -5.67 -8.12 -7.31
C ARG A 80 -4.83 -7.29 -6.35
N ARG A 81 -3.49 -7.31 -6.44
CA ARG A 81 -2.62 -6.46 -5.61
C ARG A 81 -2.80 -4.97 -5.89
N LEU A 82 -3.03 -4.62 -7.16
CA LEU A 82 -3.35 -3.24 -7.57
C LEU A 82 -4.71 -2.79 -7.06
N ASP A 83 -5.72 -3.66 -7.11
CA ASP A 83 -7.04 -3.39 -6.55
C ASP A 83 -6.95 -3.11 -5.05
N LEU A 84 -6.16 -3.90 -4.31
CA LEU A 84 -5.87 -3.68 -2.89
C LEU A 84 -5.10 -2.37 -2.62
N ALA A 85 -4.24 -1.95 -3.55
CA ALA A 85 -3.58 -0.65 -3.53
C ALA A 85 -4.49 0.51 -4.00
N GLY A 86 -5.70 0.19 -4.46
CA GLY A 86 -6.70 1.17 -4.86
C GLY A 86 -6.76 1.53 -6.34
N ASN A 87 -6.02 0.80 -7.17
CA ASN A 87 -5.85 1.03 -8.60
C ASN A 87 -5.56 2.51 -8.92
N PRO A 88 -4.39 3.04 -8.49
CA PRO A 88 -4.00 4.38 -8.87
C PRO A 88 -3.82 4.44 -10.40
N SER A 89 -4.45 5.40 -11.08
CA SER A 89 -4.55 5.53 -12.55
C SER A 89 -3.23 5.43 -13.35
N ARG A 90 -2.08 5.41 -12.68
CA ARG A 90 -0.73 5.33 -13.27
C ARG A 90 -0.12 3.92 -13.25
N TRP A 91 -0.69 2.98 -12.50
CA TRP A 91 -0.14 1.64 -12.23
C TRP A 91 -1.05 0.56 -12.82
N THR A 92 -0.88 0.27 -14.12
CA THR A 92 -1.52 -0.92 -14.73
C THR A 92 -0.64 -2.16 -14.53
N PRO A 93 -1.20 -3.38 -14.51
CA PRO A 93 -0.42 -4.61 -14.38
C PRO A 93 0.74 -4.69 -15.39
N GLU A 94 0.50 -4.23 -16.62
CA GLU A 94 1.49 -4.25 -17.70
C GLU A 94 2.66 -3.31 -17.41
N ARG A 95 2.37 -2.12 -16.85
CA ARG A 95 3.41 -1.16 -16.46
C ARG A 95 4.25 -1.67 -15.30
N VAL A 96 3.63 -2.29 -14.29
CA VAL A 96 4.37 -2.89 -13.16
C VAL A 96 5.31 -4.00 -13.65
N LEU A 97 4.85 -4.84 -14.59
CA LEU A 97 5.67 -5.88 -15.17
C LEU A 97 6.79 -5.32 -16.05
N ALA A 98 6.53 -4.26 -16.81
CA ALA A 98 7.54 -3.53 -17.57
C ALA A 98 8.59 -2.89 -16.65
N TYR A 99 8.19 -2.34 -15.50
CA TYR A 99 9.12 -1.81 -14.50
C TYR A 99 9.96 -2.89 -13.83
N LYS A 100 9.42 -4.09 -13.60
CA LYS A 100 10.24 -5.23 -13.12
C LYS A 100 11.31 -5.62 -14.14
N GLY A 101 10.97 -5.67 -15.42
CA GLY A 101 11.92 -5.92 -16.49
C GLY A 101 12.98 -4.82 -16.60
N ALA A 102 12.56 -3.55 -16.60
CA ALA A 102 13.46 -2.40 -16.63
C ALA A 102 14.39 -2.36 -15.41
N GLY A 103 13.85 -2.64 -14.21
CA GLY A 103 14.60 -2.69 -12.96
C GLY A 103 15.62 -3.82 -12.95
N LEU A 104 15.26 -5.01 -13.44
CA LEU A 104 16.17 -6.16 -13.56
C LEU A 104 17.40 -5.79 -14.39
N PHE A 105 17.22 -5.29 -15.61
CA PHE A 105 18.35 -4.97 -16.50
C PHE A 105 19.08 -3.68 -16.08
N GLY A 106 18.35 -2.66 -15.63
CA GLY A 106 18.90 -1.39 -15.21
C GLY A 106 19.77 -1.50 -13.96
N LEU A 107 19.30 -2.18 -12.92
CA LEU A 107 20.08 -2.34 -11.69
C LEU A 107 21.14 -3.44 -11.81
N ALA A 108 20.95 -4.47 -12.63
CA ALA A 108 22.01 -5.43 -12.94
C ALA A 108 23.20 -4.76 -13.65
N SER A 109 22.94 -3.89 -14.63
CA SER A 109 24.00 -3.18 -15.36
C SER A 109 24.75 -2.21 -14.45
N VAL A 110 24.06 -1.49 -13.55
CA VAL A 110 24.70 -0.70 -12.49
C VAL A 110 25.55 -1.58 -11.57
N GLY A 111 25.06 -2.76 -11.18
CA GLY A 111 25.81 -3.73 -10.38
C GLY A 111 27.10 -4.21 -11.05
N VAL A 112 27.05 -4.53 -12.35
CA VAL A 112 28.24 -4.89 -13.15
C VAL A 112 29.26 -3.74 -13.14
N LEU A 113 28.81 -2.50 -13.30
CA LEU A 113 29.65 -1.30 -13.29
C LEU A 113 30.35 -1.06 -11.94
N TYR A 114 29.66 -1.31 -10.82
CA TYR A 114 30.26 -1.18 -9.48
C TYR A 114 31.17 -2.36 -9.12
N GLY A 115 30.96 -3.54 -9.71
CA GLY A 115 31.74 -4.74 -9.44
C GLY A 115 32.98 -4.95 -10.32
N LEU A 116 33.36 -3.94 -11.13
CA LEU A 116 34.56 -3.94 -11.98
C LEU A 116 35.84 -3.97 -11.12
N GLY A 117 36.22 -5.18 -10.70
CA GLY A 117 37.44 -5.46 -9.95
C GLY A 117 37.81 -6.93 -10.03
N SER A 118 36.85 -7.82 -9.76
CA SER A 118 37.00 -9.28 -9.95
C SER A 118 35.74 -9.86 -10.59
N ALA A 119 35.85 -10.99 -11.30
CA ALA A 119 34.70 -11.68 -11.87
C ALA A 119 33.66 -12.05 -10.79
N LEU A 120 34.12 -12.44 -9.60
CA LEU A 120 33.26 -12.82 -8.49
C LEU A 120 32.47 -11.62 -7.92
N THR A 121 33.13 -10.48 -7.73
CA THR A 121 32.46 -9.24 -7.27
C THR A 121 31.50 -8.70 -8.32
N MET A 122 31.87 -8.76 -9.61
CA MET A 122 31.03 -8.35 -10.72
C MET A 122 29.73 -9.16 -10.76
N ILE A 123 29.84 -10.49 -10.71
CA ILE A 123 28.68 -11.39 -10.70
C ILE A 123 27.83 -11.15 -9.45
N GLY A 124 28.46 -10.98 -8.28
CA GLY A 124 27.77 -10.70 -7.02
C GLY A 124 26.93 -9.43 -7.06
N TYR A 125 27.50 -8.30 -7.49
CA TYR A 125 26.77 -7.03 -7.58
C TYR A 125 25.74 -7.03 -8.71
N ALA A 126 26.01 -7.70 -9.83
CA ALA A 126 25.04 -7.84 -10.91
C ALA A 126 23.79 -8.62 -10.45
N LEU A 127 23.98 -9.74 -9.75
CA LEU A 127 22.90 -10.55 -9.19
C LEU A 127 22.14 -9.77 -8.10
N ALA A 128 22.84 -9.08 -7.20
CA ALA A 128 22.21 -8.27 -6.17
C ALA A 128 21.37 -7.13 -6.76
N GLY A 129 21.89 -6.43 -7.77
CA GLY A 129 21.18 -5.38 -8.49
C GLY A 129 19.96 -5.90 -9.26
N ALA A 130 20.11 -7.03 -9.97
CA ALA A 130 19.02 -7.71 -10.65
C ALA A 130 17.89 -8.08 -9.68
N ALA A 131 18.24 -8.72 -8.56
CA ALA A 131 17.30 -9.10 -7.52
C ALA A 131 16.59 -7.86 -6.95
N ALA A 132 17.34 -6.84 -6.56
CA ALA A 132 16.78 -5.60 -6.04
C ALA A 132 15.80 -4.95 -7.03
N GLY A 133 16.17 -4.83 -8.31
CA GLY A 133 15.31 -4.22 -9.32
C GLY A 133 14.05 -5.02 -9.66
N PHE A 134 14.11 -6.34 -9.52
CA PHE A 134 12.95 -7.20 -9.71
C PHE A 134 11.98 -7.18 -8.52
N PHE A 135 12.50 -7.17 -7.28
CA PHE A 135 11.69 -7.18 -6.06
C PHE A 135 11.18 -5.81 -5.62
N LEU A 136 11.86 -4.71 -6.01
CA LEU A 136 11.52 -3.36 -5.58
C LEU A 136 10.06 -2.95 -5.94
N PRO A 137 9.54 -3.19 -7.15
CA PRO A 137 8.16 -2.82 -7.49
C PRO A 137 7.12 -3.59 -6.65
N ASP A 138 7.38 -4.86 -6.32
CA ASP A 138 6.50 -5.65 -5.46
C ASP A 138 6.47 -5.11 -4.04
N LEU A 139 7.62 -4.72 -3.50
CA LEU A 139 7.72 -4.14 -2.15
C LEU A 139 7.00 -2.79 -2.07
N LEU A 140 7.17 -1.93 -3.08
CA LEU A 140 6.47 -0.64 -3.16
C LEU A 140 4.95 -0.83 -3.24
N LEU A 141 4.49 -1.79 -4.06
CA LEU A 141 3.07 -2.10 -4.19
C LEU A 141 2.50 -2.66 -2.89
N HIS A 142 3.22 -3.56 -2.22
CA HIS A 142 2.83 -4.10 -0.92
C HIS A 142 2.74 -3.01 0.14
N ASN A 143 3.73 -2.12 0.23
CA ASN A 143 3.72 -0.99 1.15
C ASN A 143 2.57 -0.02 0.86
N ALA A 144 2.31 0.28 -0.40
CA ALA A 144 1.18 1.13 -0.80
C ALA A 144 -0.17 0.51 -0.43
N ALA A 145 -0.35 -0.78 -0.72
CA ALA A 145 -1.54 -1.53 -0.32
C ALA A 145 -1.71 -1.55 1.19
N SER A 146 -0.67 -1.94 1.94
CA SER A 146 -0.71 -1.99 3.41
C SER A 146 -1.04 -0.63 4.01
N LYS A 147 -0.45 0.46 3.50
CA LYS A 147 -0.74 1.82 3.97
C LYS A 147 -2.19 2.21 3.68
N ARG A 148 -2.71 1.90 2.49
CA ARG A 148 -4.12 2.15 2.13
C ARG A 148 -5.06 1.37 3.04
N GLN A 149 -4.84 0.08 3.24
CA GLN A 149 -5.67 -0.76 4.10
C GLN A 149 -5.63 -0.28 5.56
N ALA A 150 -4.47 0.15 6.06
CA ALA A 150 -4.37 0.74 7.40
C ALA A 150 -5.20 2.04 7.54
N LEU A 151 -5.23 2.88 6.50
CA LEU A 151 -6.09 4.08 6.48
C LEU A 151 -7.58 3.69 6.48
N ILE A 152 -7.99 2.72 5.65
CA ILE A 152 -9.38 2.23 5.64
C ILE A 152 -9.79 1.69 7.02
N ALA A 153 -8.93 0.90 7.67
CA ALA A 153 -9.20 0.33 8.98
C ALA A 153 -9.38 1.42 10.06
N LYS A 154 -8.59 2.49 9.98
CA LYS A 154 -8.67 3.62 10.90
C LYS A 154 -9.99 4.39 10.71
N ASP A 155 -10.37 4.65 9.47
CA ASP A 155 -11.51 5.52 9.14
C ASP A 155 -12.87 4.78 9.29
N LEU A 156 -12.86 3.44 9.26
CA LEU A 156 -14.08 2.62 9.25
C LEU A 156 -15.00 2.90 10.45
N ALA A 157 -14.46 2.99 11.68
CA ALA A 157 -15.27 3.20 12.88
C ALA A 157 -16.05 4.52 12.83
N ASP A 158 -15.38 5.62 12.49
CA ASP A 158 -16.00 6.95 12.42
C ASP A 158 -17.01 7.04 11.26
N VAL A 159 -16.74 6.36 10.14
CA VAL A 159 -17.69 6.28 9.03
C VAL A 159 -18.95 5.49 9.43
N LEU A 160 -18.81 4.34 10.10
CA LEU A 160 -19.96 3.57 10.55
C LEU A 160 -20.81 4.34 11.56
N ASP A 161 -20.17 5.13 12.44
CA ASP A 161 -20.86 6.04 13.34
C ASP A 161 -21.69 7.08 12.55
N MET A 162 -21.09 7.71 11.53
CA MET A 162 -21.80 8.70 10.71
C MET A 162 -22.92 8.07 9.88
N LEU A 163 -22.71 6.86 9.32
CA LEU A 163 -23.75 6.10 8.62
C LEU A 163 -24.93 5.77 9.55
N THR A 164 -24.63 5.35 10.78
CA THR A 164 -25.65 5.05 11.80
C THR A 164 -26.51 6.27 12.06
N VAL A 165 -25.90 7.43 12.32
CA VAL A 165 -26.61 8.70 12.57
C VAL A 165 -27.46 9.11 11.35
N CYS A 166 -26.91 9.00 10.13
CA CYS A 166 -27.65 9.33 8.91
C CYS A 166 -28.89 8.44 8.71
N VAL A 167 -28.76 7.13 8.92
CA VAL A 167 -29.88 6.19 8.75
C VAL A 167 -30.90 6.32 9.88
N GLU A 168 -30.47 6.55 11.12
CA GLU A 168 -31.36 6.82 12.25
C GLU A 168 -32.15 8.13 12.06
N ALA A 169 -31.57 9.12 11.36
CA ALA A 169 -32.25 10.34 10.96
C ALA A 169 -33.25 10.13 9.80
N GLY A 170 -33.45 8.90 9.33
CA GLY A 170 -34.43 8.55 8.31
C GLY A 170 -33.91 8.55 6.87
N LEU A 171 -32.61 8.74 6.65
CA LEU A 171 -32.04 8.58 5.30
C LEU A 171 -32.05 7.10 4.90
N GLY A 172 -32.43 6.84 3.64
CA GLY A 172 -32.20 5.54 3.03
C GLY A 172 -30.70 5.21 2.99
N PHE A 173 -30.33 3.93 3.11
CA PHE A 173 -28.93 3.49 3.20
C PHE A 173 -28.04 4.07 2.09
N ASP A 174 -28.48 4.02 0.83
CA ASP A 174 -27.67 4.51 -0.30
C ASP A 174 -27.45 6.03 -0.23
N ALA A 175 -28.46 6.78 0.25
CA ALA A 175 -28.35 8.23 0.47
C ALA A 175 -27.41 8.54 1.65
N ALA A 176 -27.49 7.77 2.74
CA ALA A 176 -26.57 7.87 3.87
C ALA A 176 -25.12 7.61 3.42
N VAL A 177 -24.88 6.56 2.63
CA VAL A 177 -23.56 6.27 2.05
C VAL A 177 -23.08 7.40 1.17
N SER A 178 -23.95 8.01 0.35
CA SER A 178 -23.58 9.15 -0.49
C SER A 178 -23.18 10.35 0.36
N GLN A 179 -23.92 10.65 1.42
CA GLN A 179 -23.63 11.74 2.33
C GLN A 179 -22.28 11.53 3.04
N VAL A 180 -22.03 10.31 3.52
CA VAL A 180 -20.76 9.96 4.17
C VAL A 180 -19.59 10.00 3.19
N ALA A 181 -19.76 9.51 1.97
CA ALA A 181 -18.73 9.55 0.94
C ALA A 181 -18.35 10.99 0.55
N HIS A 182 -19.29 11.94 0.59
CA HIS A 182 -19.01 13.36 0.34
C HIS A 182 -18.36 14.07 1.54
N ASN A 183 -18.72 13.71 2.78
CA ASN A 183 -18.23 14.39 3.98
C ASN A 183 -16.93 13.80 4.55
N THR A 184 -16.54 12.60 4.11
CA THR A 184 -15.29 11.95 4.54
C THR A 184 -14.27 11.95 3.40
N SER A 185 -13.04 12.33 3.73
CA SER A 185 -11.89 12.16 2.83
C SER A 185 -11.15 10.87 3.15
N GLY A 186 -10.56 10.22 2.14
CA GLY A 186 -9.73 9.04 2.33
C GLY A 186 -10.05 7.90 1.38
N PRO A 187 -9.34 6.76 1.49
CA PRO A 187 -9.54 5.64 0.58
C PRO A 187 -10.92 4.98 0.73
N LEU A 188 -11.51 5.00 1.93
CA LEU A 188 -12.82 4.40 2.20
C LEU A 188 -13.97 5.17 1.52
N SER A 189 -13.92 6.50 1.48
CA SER A 189 -14.94 7.29 0.76
C SER A 189 -14.88 7.07 -0.76
N VAL A 190 -13.69 6.85 -1.32
CA VAL A 190 -13.53 6.41 -2.72
C VAL A 190 -14.18 5.05 -2.95
N GLU A 191 -14.02 4.10 -2.02
CA GLU A 191 -14.64 2.78 -2.14
C GLU A 191 -16.17 2.82 -2.02
N PHE A 192 -16.73 3.69 -1.16
CA PHE A 192 -18.17 3.92 -1.12
C PHE A 192 -18.70 4.62 -2.36
N SER A 193 -17.97 5.60 -2.89
CA SER A 193 -18.34 6.23 -4.16
C SER A 193 -18.37 5.23 -5.31
N ARG A 194 -17.38 4.32 -5.37
CA ARG A 194 -17.35 3.20 -6.32
C ARG A 194 -18.51 2.24 -6.11
N MET A 195 -18.85 1.91 -4.87
CA MET A 195 -20.02 1.06 -4.56
C MET A 195 -21.33 1.70 -5.01
N LEU A 196 -21.52 3.01 -4.80
CA LEU A 196 -22.69 3.73 -5.30
C LEU A 196 -22.72 3.78 -6.83
N GLN A 197 -21.56 3.92 -7.47
CA GLN A 197 -21.45 3.87 -8.92
C GLN A 197 -21.81 2.49 -9.48
N ASP A 198 -21.30 1.42 -8.84
CA ASP A 198 -21.67 0.03 -9.15
C ASP A 198 -23.19 -0.16 -9.15
N MET A 199 -23.88 0.39 -8.14
CA MET A 199 -25.34 0.36 -8.03
C MET A 199 -26.05 1.20 -9.10
N ARG A 200 -25.52 2.40 -9.42
CA ARG A 200 -26.04 3.25 -10.51
C ARG A 200 -25.92 2.59 -11.89
N LEU A 201 -24.94 1.70 -12.06
CA LEU A 201 -24.75 0.89 -13.26
C LEU A 201 -25.62 -0.38 -13.28
N GLY A 202 -26.54 -0.54 -12.33
CA GLY A 202 -27.51 -1.63 -12.29
C GLY A 202 -27.07 -2.86 -11.50
N LYS A 203 -25.92 -2.85 -10.81
CA LYS A 203 -25.58 -3.94 -9.89
C LYS A 203 -26.50 -3.91 -8.67
N SER A 204 -26.88 -5.09 -8.18
CA SER A 204 -27.66 -5.18 -6.95
C SER A 204 -26.86 -4.63 -5.75
N ARG A 205 -27.55 -4.15 -4.71
CA ARG A 205 -26.91 -3.69 -3.46
C ARG A 205 -26.04 -4.79 -2.85
N VAL A 206 -26.53 -6.04 -2.90
CA VAL A 206 -25.81 -7.21 -2.38
C VAL A 206 -24.49 -7.43 -3.13
N ASP A 207 -24.53 -7.36 -4.46
CA ASP A 207 -23.32 -7.53 -5.28
C ASP A 207 -22.33 -6.37 -5.08
N ALA A 208 -22.83 -5.14 -4.94
CA ALA A 208 -21.99 -3.97 -4.68
C ALA A 208 -21.29 -4.06 -3.30
N LEU A 209 -22.00 -4.53 -2.27
CA LEU A 209 -21.41 -4.79 -0.93
C LEU A 209 -20.40 -5.93 -0.97
N ARG A 210 -20.68 -7.02 -1.69
CA ARG A 210 -19.72 -8.11 -1.90
C ARG A 210 -18.47 -7.63 -2.65
N ALA A 211 -18.64 -6.80 -3.68
CA ALA A 211 -17.53 -6.19 -4.41
C ALA A 211 -16.69 -5.28 -3.50
N LEU A 212 -17.31 -4.45 -2.66
CA LEU A 212 -16.62 -3.63 -1.66
C LEU A 212 -15.74 -4.51 -0.74
N SER A 213 -16.29 -5.63 -0.24
CA SER A 213 -15.53 -6.57 0.60
C SER A 213 -14.38 -7.26 -0.16
N GLY A 214 -14.53 -7.47 -1.47
CA GLY A 214 -13.49 -8.07 -2.32
C GLY A 214 -12.32 -7.13 -2.63
N ARG A 215 -12.55 -5.81 -2.59
CA ARG A 215 -11.53 -4.77 -2.84
C ARG A 215 -10.69 -4.43 -1.59
N THR A 216 -11.03 -5.00 -0.43
CA THR A 216 -10.31 -4.78 0.83
C THR A 216 -9.85 -6.10 1.45
N THR A 217 -8.75 -6.08 2.20
CA THR A 217 -8.27 -7.24 2.97
C THR A 217 -8.73 -7.22 4.42
N LEU A 218 -9.48 -6.19 4.81
CA LEU A 218 -9.89 -5.97 6.19
C LEU A 218 -11.07 -6.87 6.55
N ASN A 219 -10.92 -7.62 7.64
CA ASN A 219 -11.97 -8.49 8.15
C ASN A 219 -13.18 -7.68 8.64
N GLU A 220 -12.95 -6.46 9.09
CA GLU A 220 -13.96 -5.53 9.58
C GLU A 220 -14.89 -5.06 8.46
N VAL A 221 -14.32 -4.69 7.31
CA VAL A 221 -15.11 -4.31 6.12
C VAL A 221 -15.90 -5.51 5.60
N ARG A 222 -15.30 -6.70 5.62
CA ARG A 222 -15.96 -7.95 5.24
C ARG A 222 -17.12 -8.27 6.17
N ALA A 223 -16.91 -8.23 7.48
CA ALA A 223 -17.94 -8.46 8.48
C ALA A 223 -19.11 -7.48 8.30
N PHE A 224 -18.81 -6.18 8.19
CA PHE A 224 -19.79 -5.14 7.92
C PHE A 224 -20.62 -5.42 6.65
N ALA A 225 -19.96 -5.67 5.52
CA ALA A 225 -20.64 -5.95 4.26
C ALA A 225 -21.50 -7.20 4.33
N SER A 226 -20.99 -8.28 4.93
CA SER A 226 -21.73 -9.53 5.13
C SER A 226 -22.95 -9.36 6.04
N SER A 227 -22.83 -8.59 7.12
CA SER A 227 -23.95 -8.30 8.03
C SER A 227 -25.03 -7.48 7.34
N LEU A 228 -24.66 -6.51 6.50
CA LEU A 228 -25.62 -5.73 5.71
C LEU A 228 -26.33 -6.56 4.62
N VAL A 229 -25.59 -7.47 3.97
CA VAL A 229 -26.18 -8.41 3.00
C VAL A 229 -27.23 -9.28 3.70
N GLN A 230 -26.86 -9.90 4.83
CA GLN A 230 -27.78 -10.71 5.63
C GLN A 230 -29.00 -9.92 6.10
N ALA A 231 -28.80 -8.67 6.54
CA ALA A 231 -29.88 -7.79 6.97
C ALA A 231 -30.87 -7.50 5.83
N SER A 232 -30.34 -7.29 4.62
CA SER A 232 -31.15 -7.02 3.42
C SER A 232 -31.97 -8.23 3.00
N GLU A 233 -31.41 -9.44 3.12
CA GLU A 233 -32.09 -10.70 2.79
C GLU A 233 -33.16 -11.07 3.84
N LEU A 234 -32.90 -10.79 5.11
CA LEU A 234 -33.78 -11.13 6.24
C LEU A 234 -34.76 -10.01 6.63
N GLY A 235 -34.73 -8.87 5.95
CA GLY A 235 -35.58 -7.71 6.25
C GLY A 235 -35.27 -7.05 7.60
N ILE A 236 -34.06 -7.23 8.14
CA ILE A 236 -33.64 -6.62 9.41
C ILE A 236 -33.37 -5.13 9.19
N PRO A 237 -33.85 -4.23 10.08
CA PRO A 237 -33.60 -2.79 9.96
C PRO A 237 -32.11 -2.46 9.88
N THR A 238 -31.70 -1.78 8.80
CA THR A 238 -30.29 -1.43 8.55
C THR A 238 -29.66 -0.61 9.67
N ALA A 239 -30.44 0.29 10.30
CA ALA A 239 -30.00 1.09 11.45
C ALA A 239 -29.51 0.21 12.62
N ARG A 240 -30.20 -0.91 12.90
CA ARG A 240 -29.82 -1.83 13.98
C ARG A 240 -28.46 -2.46 13.71
N VAL A 241 -28.24 -2.94 12.48
CA VAL A 241 -26.98 -3.58 12.08
C VAL A 241 -25.83 -2.58 12.06
N LEU A 242 -26.07 -1.37 11.55
CA LEU A 242 -25.08 -0.29 11.59
C LEU A 242 -24.66 0.05 13.03
N ARG A 243 -25.62 0.18 13.95
CA ARG A 243 -25.34 0.47 15.35
C ARG A 243 -24.52 -0.63 16.04
N GLU A 244 -24.83 -1.89 15.76
CA GLU A 244 -24.10 -3.04 16.28
C GLU A 244 -22.65 -3.05 15.75
N GLN A 245 -22.47 -2.91 14.43
CA GLN A 245 -21.15 -2.87 13.79
C GLN A 245 -20.32 -1.65 14.25
N ALA A 246 -20.94 -0.49 14.42
CA ALA A 246 -20.29 0.69 14.99
C ALA A 246 -19.84 0.45 16.44
N GLY A 247 -20.68 -0.19 17.25
CA GLY A 247 -20.35 -0.61 18.62
C GLY A 247 -19.15 -1.56 18.67
N GLU A 248 -19.15 -2.60 17.83
CA GLU A 248 -18.03 -3.55 17.71
C GLU A 248 -16.73 -2.83 17.33
N MET A 249 -16.79 -1.90 16.37
CA MET A 249 -15.62 -1.13 15.94
C MET A 249 -15.06 -0.22 17.04
N ARG A 250 -15.93 0.38 17.87
CA ARG A 250 -15.49 1.17 19.04
C ARG A 250 -14.78 0.29 20.07
N VAL A 251 -15.31 -0.90 20.36
CA VAL A 251 -14.67 -1.87 21.26
C VAL A 251 -13.30 -2.28 20.71
N LYS A 252 -13.22 -2.60 19.42
CA LYS A 252 -11.96 -2.98 18.76
C LYS A 252 -10.92 -1.86 18.78
N ARG A 253 -11.34 -0.62 18.55
CA ARG A 253 -10.48 0.57 18.66
C ARG A 253 -9.91 0.73 20.07
N ARG A 254 -10.73 0.48 21.10
CA ARG A 254 -10.30 0.48 22.51
C ARG A 254 -9.31 -0.65 22.79
N GLN A 255 -9.60 -1.88 22.36
CA GLN A 255 -8.71 -3.03 22.52
C GLN A 255 -7.34 -2.79 21.86
N ALA A 256 -7.31 -2.22 20.65
CA ALA A 256 -6.06 -1.90 19.97
C ALA A 256 -5.23 -0.81 20.70
N ALA A 257 -5.90 0.12 21.40
CA ALA A 257 -5.23 1.10 22.25
C ALA A 257 -4.68 0.46 23.53
N GLU A 258 -5.46 -0.42 24.17
CA GLU A 258 -5.06 -1.18 25.37
C GLU A 258 -3.88 -2.12 25.07
N GLU A 259 -3.90 -2.82 23.94
CA GLU A 259 -2.80 -3.68 23.49
C GLU A 259 -1.51 -2.89 23.27
N LYS A 260 -1.62 -1.69 22.66
CA LYS A 260 -0.46 -0.79 22.50
C LYS A 260 0.07 -0.33 23.85
N ALA A 261 -0.80 0.00 24.80
CA ALA A 261 -0.42 0.40 26.15
C ALA A 261 0.30 -0.73 26.91
N GLN A 262 -0.20 -1.97 26.81
CA GLN A 262 0.42 -3.14 27.46
C GLN A 262 1.80 -3.50 26.89
N LYS A 263 2.10 -3.13 25.64
CA LYS A 263 3.44 -3.29 25.05
C LYS A 263 4.45 -2.23 25.50
N ILE A 264 4.02 -1.13 26.11
CA ILE A 264 4.91 -0.04 26.55
C ILE A 264 5.89 -0.50 27.64
N PRO A 265 5.46 -1.16 28.74
CA PRO A 265 6.36 -1.60 29.80
C PRO A 265 7.50 -2.50 29.31
N VAL A 266 7.19 -3.45 28.41
CA VAL A 266 8.19 -4.37 27.85
C VAL A 266 9.22 -3.61 27.01
N LYS A 267 8.80 -2.59 26.26
CA LYS A 267 9.71 -1.74 25.47
C LYS A 267 10.61 -0.87 26.34
N ILE A 268 10.16 -0.45 27.52
CA ILE A 268 10.96 0.33 28.48
C ILE A 268 12.04 -0.54 29.14
N LEU A 269 11.77 -1.83 29.35
CA LEU A 269 12.72 -2.76 29.96
C LEU A 269 14.00 -2.94 29.11
N PHE A 270 13.90 -2.86 27.79
CA PHE A 270 15.04 -3.10 26.90
C PHE A 270 16.16 -2.05 27.06
N PRO A 271 15.92 -0.72 26.92
CA PRO A 271 16.94 0.28 27.22
C PRO A 271 17.43 0.22 28.67
N LEU A 272 16.53 -0.08 29.62
CA LEU A 272 16.88 -0.17 31.03
C LEU A 272 17.92 -1.27 31.28
N LEU A 273 17.68 -2.48 30.77
CA LEU A 273 18.65 -3.57 30.85
C LEU A 273 19.94 -3.24 30.10
N MET A 274 19.84 -2.69 28.89
CA MET A 274 21.00 -2.38 28.06
C MET A 274 21.90 -1.30 28.66
N CYS A 275 21.38 -0.38 29.47
CA CYS A 275 22.17 0.63 30.18
C CYS A 275 22.67 0.15 31.55
N ILE A 276 21.84 -0.56 32.32
CA ILE A 276 22.18 -0.97 33.69
C ILE A 276 23.15 -2.15 33.70
N PHE A 277 22.97 -3.16 32.83
CA PHE A 277 23.84 -4.35 32.83
C PHE A 277 25.31 -4.01 32.60
N PRO A 278 25.70 -3.21 31.58
CA PRO A 278 27.10 -2.84 31.38
C PRO A 278 27.68 -2.07 32.57
N ALA A 279 26.92 -1.14 33.15
CA ALA A 279 27.35 -0.40 34.33
C ALA A 279 27.58 -1.33 35.53
N LEU A 280 26.71 -2.32 35.72
CA LEU A 280 26.81 -3.31 36.78
C LEU A 280 28.03 -4.21 36.58
N PHE A 281 28.33 -4.64 35.35
CA PHE A 281 29.55 -5.39 35.04
C PHE A 281 30.83 -4.58 35.32
N ILE A 282 30.85 -3.30 34.96
CA ILE A 282 32.01 -2.43 35.25
C ILE A 282 32.25 -2.33 36.77
N ILE A 283 31.19 -2.17 37.56
CA ILE A 283 31.29 -2.05 39.02
C ILE A 283 31.76 -3.36 39.66
N VAL A 284 31.23 -4.51 39.21
CA VAL A 284 31.53 -5.81 39.82
C VAL A 284 32.90 -6.36 39.36
N ILE A 285 33.20 -6.31 38.06
CA ILE A 285 34.43 -6.89 37.50
C ILE A 285 35.61 -5.91 37.60
N GLY A 286 35.35 -4.60 37.55
CA GLY A 286 36.39 -3.56 37.53
C GLY A 286 37.48 -3.74 38.60
N PRO A 287 37.12 -3.82 39.90
CA PRO A 287 38.10 -3.98 40.97
C PRO A 287 38.88 -5.30 40.89
N ALA A 288 38.21 -6.40 40.52
CA ALA A 288 38.83 -7.70 40.39
C ALA A 288 39.84 -7.72 39.23
N ALA A 289 39.52 -7.07 38.11
CA ALA A 289 40.41 -6.95 36.96
C ALA A 289 41.65 -6.11 37.29
N ILE A 290 41.48 -4.98 37.99
CA ILE A 290 42.61 -4.14 38.45
C ILE A 290 43.50 -4.94 39.41
N GLY A 291 42.91 -5.66 40.37
CA GLY A 291 43.68 -6.48 41.33
C GLY A 291 44.50 -7.59 40.66
N ILE A 292 43.96 -8.26 39.63
CA ILE A 292 44.70 -9.27 38.86
C ILE A 292 45.84 -8.62 38.07
N TYR A 293 45.59 -7.48 37.42
CA TYR A 293 46.59 -6.75 36.66
C TYR A 293 47.80 -6.34 37.53
N ASP A 294 47.54 -5.76 38.69
CA ASP A 294 48.60 -5.35 39.63
C ASP A 294 49.42 -6.57 40.10
N SER A 295 48.76 -7.71 40.37
CA SER A 295 49.45 -8.93 40.80
C SER A 295 50.35 -9.57 39.74
N MET A 296 50.05 -9.36 38.45
CA MET A 296 50.83 -9.91 37.33
C MET A 296 51.94 -8.97 36.83
N PHE A 297 51.72 -7.65 36.84
CA PHE A 297 52.65 -6.68 36.25
C PHE A 297 53.50 -5.91 37.27
N ALA A 298 53.17 -5.92 38.56
CA ALA A 298 53.97 -5.28 39.62
C ALA A 298 55.00 -6.21 40.29
N ARG A 299 55.38 -7.32 39.63
CA ARG A 299 56.52 -8.17 39.99
C ARG A 299 57.71 -7.91 39.07
#